data_AF-A0A3L7T3D1-F1
#
_entry.id   AF-A0A3L7T3D1-F1
#
_cell.length_a   1.000
_cell.length_b   1.000
_cell.length_c   1.000
_cell.angle_alpha   90.00
_cell.angle_beta   90.00
_cell.angle_gamma   90.00
#
_symmetry.space_group_name_H-M   'P 1'
#
loop_
_entity.id
_entity.type
_entity.pdbx_description
1 polymer ?
#
loop_
_entity_poly.entity_id
_entity_poly.type
_entity_poly.pdbx_seq_one_letter_code
_entity_poly.pdbx_strand_id
1 'polypeptide(L)'
;MVNRPACGGFVVKLEEISRTGMKIKQGLIFKLIWIIGMLAPVSGCQSPMSIFSVCQDGNTLLDSARTMKNTVTEIPQVPRELDKGLTSSLTAEPGDVLLVQPADLDSPIRLPGDQPVLQDGTISLGKYGRLPVAGRTLDEIESMVKAQITAIVKDAGPITIRLVNRQSKVFYVVGEVNAPGTFPLTGRETVLDAILQAGGLNDKASRTNIIVARPTPPGSCRIVLPVCFKEIVQLGDTTTNYQLAPGDRVFIPAKDFWKDKSPIAQGPNPLCCKEQEACKIPKVKNWIGDAPPFDPKQSDQKQSEEKQISPISQK
;
A
#
# COMPACT_ATOMS: atom_id res chain seq x y z
N MET A 1 21.84 33.17 -8.71
CA MET A 1 20.65 33.32 -9.57
C MET A 1 20.67 32.18 -10.58
N VAL A 2 19.94 31.10 -10.31
CA VAL A 2 19.76 29.98 -11.25
C VAL A 2 18.26 29.85 -11.43
N ASN A 3 17.76 30.29 -12.58
CA ASN A 3 16.37 30.11 -12.98
C ASN A 3 16.07 28.61 -13.09
N ARG A 4 15.07 28.12 -12.37
CA ARG A 4 14.45 26.81 -12.58
C ARG A 4 12.97 27.01 -12.85
N PRO A 5 12.35 26.23 -13.73
CA PRO A 5 11.06 26.56 -14.31
C PRO A 5 9.97 26.47 -13.25
N ALA A 6 9.36 27.61 -12.98
CA ALA A 6 8.15 27.74 -12.19
C ALA A 6 6.98 27.04 -12.89
N CYS A 7 6.10 26.42 -12.10
CA CYS A 7 4.74 26.10 -12.48
C CYS A 7 3.97 27.41 -12.78
N GLY A 8 4.19 27.97 -13.96
CA GLY A 8 3.50 29.17 -14.44
C GLY A 8 2.30 28.77 -15.30
N GLY A 9 1.09 28.92 -14.74
CA GLY A 9 -0.15 28.83 -15.50
C GLY A 9 -0.28 30.03 -16.44
N PHE A 10 -0.39 29.77 -17.74
CA PHE A 10 -0.69 30.79 -18.74
C PHE A 10 -2.20 30.77 -19.02
N VAL A 11 -2.93 31.75 -18.50
CA VAL A 11 -4.33 31.99 -18.83
C VAL A 11 -4.38 32.76 -20.14
N VAL A 12 -4.66 32.08 -21.25
CA VAL A 12 -4.97 32.75 -22.52
C VAL A 12 -6.46 32.93 -22.63
N LYS A 13 -6.89 34.19 -22.60
CA LYS A 13 -8.24 34.65 -22.88
C LYS A 13 -8.48 34.54 -24.38
N LEU A 14 -9.32 33.60 -24.81
CA LEU A 14 -9.78 33.49 -26.19
C LEU A 14 -10.99 34.43 -26.36
N GLU A 15 -10.75 35.61 -26.91
CA GLU A 15 -11.79 36.52 -27.40
C GLU A 15 -11.56 36.74 -28.90
N GLU A 16 -12.55 36.31 -29.68
CA GLU A 16 -12.90 36.66 -31.07
C GLU A 16 -11.79 37.04 -32.08
N ILE A 17 -11.47 36.09 -32.97
CA ILE A 17 -11.09 36.42 -34.35
C ILE A 17 -12.08 35.71 -35.29
N SER A 18 -13.22 36.36 -35.52
CA SER A 18 -14.10 36.05 -36.65
C SER A 18 -14.62 37.36 -37.23
N ARG A 19 -13.82 37.95 -38.13
CA ARG A 19 -14.32 38.82 -39.20
C ARG A 19 -13.18 39.19 -40.14
N THR A 20 -13.00 38.39 -41.19
CA THR A 20 -12.53 38.89 -42.49
C THR A 20 -13.07 37.93 -43.55
N GLY A 21 -14.09 38.40 -44.27
CA GLY A 21 -14.76 37.65 -45.32
C GLY A 21 -13.84 37.48 -46.52
N MET A 22 -13.45 36.25 -46.81
CA MET A 22 -12.83 35.88 -48.06
C MET A 22 -13.80 34.97 -48.83
N LYS A 23 -14.42 35.53 -49.87
CA LYS A 23 -15.31 34.80 -50.80
C LYS A 23 -14.45 33.85 -51.65
N ILE A 24 -14.30 32.61 -51.21
CA ILE A 24 -13.66 31.55 -52.01
C ILE A 24 -14.73 30.87 -52.86
N LYS A 25 -14.52 30.85 -54.18
CA LYS A 25 -15.44 30.29 -55.18
C LYS A 25 -15.80 28.83 -54.86
N GLN A 26 -17.09 28.56 -54.67
CA GLN A 26 -17.68 27.27 -54.24
C GLN A 26 -17.45 26.08 -55.18
N GLY A 27 -16.78 26.24 -56.34
CA GLY A 27 -16.61 25.16 -57.31
C GLY A 27 -15.33 24.31 -57.16
N LEU A 28 -14.31 24.79 -56.46
CA LEU A 28 -12.99 24.12 -56.44
C LEU A 28 -12.77 23.24 -55.19
N ILE A 29 -13.40 23.59 -54.06
CA ILE A 29 -13.25 22.86 -52.80
C ILE A 29 -14.00 21.51 -52.83
N PHE A 30 -15.16 21.45 -53.50
CA PHE A 30 -15.94 20.21 -53.63
C PHE A 30 -15.24 19.13 -54.48
N LYS A 31 -14.44 19.53 -55.48
CA LYS A 31 -13.66 18.58 -56.29
C LYS A 31 -12.43 18.06 -55.55
N LEU A 32 -11.84 18.84 -54.64
CA LEU A 32 -10.72 18.37 -53.81
C LEU A 32 -11.20 17.39 -52.73
N ILE A 33 -12.38 17.60 -52.17
CA ILE A 33 -12.99 16.72 -51.16
C ILE A 33 -13.41 15.37 -51.75
N TRP A 34 -13.84 15.32 -53.03
CA TRP A 34 -14.16 14.06 -53.70
C TRP A 34 -12.92 13.22 -54.07
N ILE A 35 -11.79 13.85 -54.40
CA ILE A 35 -10.55 13.13 -54.72
C ILE A 35 -9.87 12.58 -53.46
N ILE A 36 -10.01 13.26 -52.30
CA ILE A 36 -9.50 12.76 -51.01
C ILE A 36 -10.45 11.72 -50.38
N GLY A 37 -11.75 11.76 -50.71
CA GLY A 37 -12.76 10.81 -50.23
C GLY A 37 -12.76 9.43 -50.91
N MET A 38 -12.04 9.26 -52.03
CA MET A 38 -11.99 8.00 -52.80
C MET A 38 -10.68 7.21 -52.62
N LEU A 39 -9.97 7.49 -51.52
CA LEU A 39 -8.76 6.77 -51.09
C LEU A 39 -8.72 6.60 -49.56
N ALA A 40 -9.90 6.38 -48.96
CA ALA A 40 -9.98 5.82 -47.62
C ALA A 40 -9.93 4.29 -47.75
N PRO A 41 -8.80 3.62 -47.44
CA PRO A 41 -8.87 2.20 -47.15
C PRO A 41 -9.76 2.05 -45.92
N VAL A 42 -10.86 1.31 -46.08
CA VAL A 42 -11.62 0.77 -44.96
C VAL A 42 -10.72 -0.27 -44.31
N SER A 43 -9.75 0.18 -43.51
CA SER A 43 -8.89 -0.71 -42.73
C SER A 43 -9.70 -1.20 -41.54
N GLY A 44 -10.42 -2.30 -41.78
CA GLY A 44 -10.78 -3.23 -40.72
C GLY A 44 -9.52 -3.65 -39.97
N CYS A 45 -9.64 -3.70 -38.65
CA CYS A 45 -8.60 -4.24 -37.79
C CYS A 45 -8.25 -5.69 -38.19
N GLN A 46 -6.98 -6.03 -37.93
CA GLN A 46 -6.35 -7.36 -37.93
C GLN A 46 -5.76 -7.85 -39.26
N SER A 47 -4.54 -7.38 -39.52
CA SER A 47 -3.50 -8.18 -40.19
C SER A 47 -2.30 -8.32 -39.23
N PRO A 48 -1.54 -9.43 -39.26
CA PRO A 48 -0.57 -9.80 -38.23
C PRO A 48 0.79 -9.09 -38.34
N MET A 49 0.88 -7.98 -39.08
CA MET A 49 2.12 -7.24 -39.33
C MET A 49 1.91 -5.74 -39.13
N SER A 50 1.51 -5.35 -37.92
CA SER A 50 1.34 -3.95 -37.53
C SER A 50 2.60 -3.47 -36.77
N ILE A 51 3.55 -2.85 -37.48
CA ILE A 51 4.74 -2.19 -36.87
C ILE A 51 4.37 -0.85 -36.21
N PHE A 52 3.14 -0.37 -36.36
CA PHE A 52 2.59 0.76 -35.60
C PHE A 52 1.35 0.33 -34.84
N SER A 53 1.54 -0.19 -33.63
CA SER A 53 0.46 -0.39 -32.67
C SER A 53 0.06 0.98 -32.09
N VAL A 54 -0.77 1.74 -32.80
CA VAL A 54 -1.26 3.07 -32.39
C VAL A 54 -2.18 2.99 -31.16
N CYS A 55 -2.66 1.80 -30.81
CA CYS A 55 -3.31 1.51 -29.55
C CYS A 55 -2.50 0.41 -28.83
N GLN A 56 -1.36 0.77 -28.26
CA GLN A 56 -0.86 -0.01 -27.13
C GLN A 56 -1.67 0.48 -25.93
N ASP A 57 -2.67 -0.30 -25.52
CA ASP A 57 -3.41 -0.08 -24.29
C ASP A 57 -2.44 -0.27 -23.11
N GLY A 58 -1.65 0.78 -22.82
CA GLY A 58 -0.88 0.85 -21.59
C GLY A 58 -1.82 0.89 -20.40
N ASN A 59 -1.35 0.40 -19.25
CA ASN A 59 -2.07 0.56 -17.99
C ASN A 59 -2.17 2.06 -17.66
N THR A 60 -3.21 2.74 -18.14
CA THR A 60 -3.39 4.19 -17.91
C THR A 60 -4.38 4.43 -16.78
N LEU A 61 -4.23 5.56 -16.08
CA LEU A 61 -5.24 5.98 -15.12
C LEU A 61 -6.55 6.30 -15.84
N LEU A 62 -7.66 5.78 -15.30
CA LEU A 62 -9.00 6.23 -15.67
C LEU A 62 -9.14 7.73 -15.44
N ASP A 63 -9.92 8.41 -16.29
CA ASP A 63 -10.13 9.86 -16.16
C ASP A 63 -10.80 10.22 -14.82
N SER A 64 -11.74 9.40 -14.36
CA SER A 64 -12.35 9.55 -13.03
C SER A 64 -11.33 9.43 -11.90
N ALA A 65 -10.40 8.47 -11.99
CA ALA A 65 -9.32 8.30 -11.02
C ALA A 65 -8.36 9.49 -11.03
N ARG A 66 -8.07 10.03 -12.22
CA ARG A 66 -7.23 11.23 -12.38
C ARG A 66 -7.88 12.46 -11.77
N THR A 67 -9.18 12.67 -12.01
CA THR A 67 -9.94 13.75 -11.38
C THR A 67 -9.93 13.62 -9.87
N MET A 68 -10.26 12.44 -9.33
CA MET A 68 -10.24 12.19 -7.88
C MET A 68 -8.86 12.45 -7.28
N LYS A 69 -7.79 11.95 -7.91
CA LYS A 69 -6.41 12.22 -7.52
C LYS A 69 -6.19 13.73 -7.38
N ASN A 70 -6.57 14.52 -8.38
CA ASN A 70 -6.30 15.96 -8.40
C ASN A 70 -7.22 16.77 -7.48
N THR A 71 -8.39 16.24 -7.09
CA THR A 71 -9.29 16.89 -6.12
C THR A 71 -8.73 16.86 -4.70
N VAL A 72 -7.91 15.86 -4.36
CA VAL A 72 -7.29 15.77 -3.03
C VAL A 72 -6.22 16.87 -2.89
N THR A 73 -6.61 17.96 -2.24
CA THR A 73 -5.75 19.15 -2.00
C THR A 73 -5.22 19.19 -0.57
N GLU A 74 -5.91 18.53 0.37
CA GLU A 74 -5.52 18.46 1.78
C GLU A 74 -4.92 17.10 2.12
N ILE A 75 -4.05 17.09 3.13
CA ILE A 75 -3.39 15.89 3.58
C ILE A 75 -4.44 15.01 4.28
N PRO A 76 -4.74 13.80 3.78
CA PRO A 76 -5.72 12.94 4.41
C PRO A 76 -5.22 12.46 5.78
N GLN A 77 -6.13 12.32 6.73
CA GLN A 77 -5.87 11.79 8.08
C GLN A 77 -5.73 10.26 8.04
N VAL A 78 -4.71 9.79 7.30
CA VAL A 78 -4.39 8.37 7.13
C VAL A 78 -3.02 8.14 7.79
N PRO A 79 -2.82 7.01 8.49
CA PRO A 79 -1.52 6.65 9.03
C PRO A 79 -0.42 6.63 7.96
N ARG A 80 0.80 7.02 8.34
CA ARG A 80 1.95 7.25 7.44
C ARG A 80 3.22 6.65 8.00
N GLU A 81 4.29 6.69 7.23
CA GLU A 81 5.60 6.16 7.63
C GLU A 81 6.08 6.63 9.01
N LEU A 82 5.94 7.92 9.33
CA LEU A 82 6.37 8.49 10.62
C LEU A 82 5.33 8.37 11.75
N ASP A 83 4.09 8.06 11.40
CA ASP A 83 2.97 7.92 12.35
C ASP A 83 2.16 6.68 11.95
N LYS A 84 2.80 5.52 12.15
CA LYS A 84 2.19 4.22 11.82
C LYS A 84 1.16 3.89 12.89
N GLY A 85 -0.09 3.72 12.48
CA GLY A 85 -1.15 3.26 13.34
C GLY A 85 -0.95 1.78 13.67
N LEU A 86 -1.25 1.42 14.91
CA LEU A 86 -1.43 0.01 15.27
C LEU A 86 -2.70 -0.47 14.57
N THR A 87 -2.58 -1.46 13.67
CA THR A 87 -3.76 -2.09 13.08
C THR A 87 -4.50 -2.82 14.20
N SER A 88 -5.79 -2.51 14.40
CA SER A 88 -6.63 -2.98 15.50
C SER A 88 -6.56 -4.50 15.69
N SER A 89 -6.66 -4.93 16.97
CA SER A 89 -6.76 -6.30 17.49
C SER A 89 -6.70 -7.42 16.45
N LEU A 90 -5.65 -8.22 16.51
CA LEU A 90 -5.46 -9.38 15.64
C LEU A 90 -6.61 -10.38 15.81
N THR A 91 -7.48 -10.46 14.82
CA THR A 91 -8.54 -11.47 14.72
C THR A 91 -8.18 -12.52 13.68
N ALA A 92 -8.52 -13.77 13.94
CA ALA A 92 -8.32 -14.87 12.99
C ALA A 92 -9.31 -14.77 11.83
N GLU A 93 -8.83 -14.96 10.61
CA GLU A 93 -9.66 -14.98 9.41
C GLU A 93 -9.38 -16.24 8.57
N PRO A 94 -10.32 -16.66 7.70
CA PRO A 94 -10.08 -17.76 6.78
C PRO A 94 -8.79 -17.57 5.98
N GLY A 95 -8.00 -18.64 5.89
CA GLY A 95 -6.67 -18.65 5.25
C GLY A 95 -5.50 -18.40 6.21
N ASP A 96 -5.73 -17.85 7.40
CA ASP A 96 -4.65 -17.71 8.40
C ASP A 96 -4.23 -19.07 8.95
N VAL A 97 -2.97 -19.17 9.38
CA VAL A 97 -2.42 -20.40 9.98
C VAL A 97 -2.10 -20.15 11.45
N LEU A 98 -2.79 -20.89 12.32
CA LEU A 98 -2.65 -20.84 13.76
C LEU A 98 -1.89 -22.07 14.25
N LEU A 99 -0.86 -21.87 15.04
CA LEU A 99 -0.14 -22.94 15.72
C LEU A 99 -0.75 -23.13 17.10
N VAL A 100 -1.30 -24.32 17.31
CA VAL A 100 -1.97 -24.70 18.55
C VAL A 100 -1.09 -25.73 19.26
N GLN A 101 -0.59 -25.38 20.44
CA GLN A 101 0.34 -26.21 21.20
C GLN A 101 -0.03 -26.21 22.68
N PRO A 102 0.11 -27.34 23.39
CA PRO A 102 0.21 -27.29 24.85
C PRO A 102 1.41 -26.42 25.24
N ALA A 103 1.27 -25.59 26.27
CA ALA A 103 2.39 -24.78 26.76
C ALA A 103 3.44 -25.65 27.48
N ASP A 104 2.99 -26.75 28.09
CA ASP A 104 3.85 -27.71 28.77
C ASP A 104 4.40 -28.76 27.79
N LEU A 105 5.72 -28.93 27.76
CA LEU A 105 6.41 -29.88 26.88
C LEU A 105 6.02 -31.34 27.17
N ASP A 106 5.78 -31.65 28.45
CA ASP A 106 5.42 -32.99 28.91
C ASP A 106 3.91 -33.28 28.85
N SER A 107 3.13 -32.39 28.20
CA SER A 107 1.68 -32.58 28.08
C SER A 107 1.36 -33.88 27.32
N PRO A 108 0.45 -34.73 27.85
CA PRO A 108 0.01 -35.94 27.16
C PRO A 108 -0.89 -35.64 25.95
N ILE A 109 -1.27 -34.38 25.77
CA ILE A 109 -2.18 -33.93 24.72
C ILE A 109 -1.42 -33.83 23.39
N ARG A 110 -1.95 -34.50 22.38
CA ARG A 110 -1.45 -34.46 21.01
C ARG A 110 -2.41 -33.65 20.17
N LEU A 111 -2.01 -32.42 19.84
CA LEU A 111 -2.70 -31.56 18.91
C LEU A 111 -2.00 -31.61 17.55
N PRO A 112 -2.76 -31.50 16.46
CA PRO A 112 -2.15 -31.26 15.16
C PRO A 112 -1.47 -29.88 15.20
N GLY A 113 -0.29 -29.74 14.61
CA GLY A 113 0.55 -28.54 14.71
C GLY A 113 -0.08 -27.31 14.03
N ASP A 114 0.48 -26.88 12.90
CA ASP A 114 -0.05 -25.74 12.15
C ASP A 114 -1.47 -26.03 11.64
N GLN A 115 -2.44 -25.27 12.14
CA GLN A 115 -3.86 -25.35 11.79
C GLN A 115 -4.27 -24.19 10.89
N PRO A 116 -4.55 -24.42 9.60
CA PRO A 116 -5.15 -23.42 8.74
C PRO A 116 -6.62 -23.19 9.16
N VAL A 117 -7.02 -21.92 9.23
CA VAL A 117 -8.42 -21.53 9.38
C VAL A 117 -9.13 -21.79 8.06
N LEU A 118 -10.08 -22.71 8.09
CA LEU A 118 -10.82 -23.16 6.91
C LEU A 118 -11.82 -22.10 6.42
N GLN A 119 -12.38 -22.32 5.23
CA GLN A 119 -13.33 -21.40 4.59
C GLN A 119 -14.63 -21.21 5.39
N ASP A 120 -15.01 -22.20 6.21
CA ASP A 120 -16.13 -22.13 7.15
C ASP A 120 -15.77 -21.38 8.45
N GLY A 121 -14.53 -20.90 8.56
CA GLY A 121 -14.02 -20.20 9.73
C GLY A 121 -13.64 -21.10 10.90
N THR A 122 -13.49 -22.41 10.68
CA THR A 122 -13.12 -23.37 11.72
C THR A 122 -11.67 -23.83 11.63
N ILE A 123 -11.11 -24.28 12.75
CA ILE A 123 -9.86 -25.05 12.82
C ILE A 123 -10.14 -26.50 13.22
N SER A 124 -9.27 -27.42 12.79
CA SER A 124 -9.35 -28.83 13.15
C SER A 124 -8.43 -29.14 14.33
N LEU A 125 -8.98 -29.64 15.43
CA LEU A 125 -8.20 -30.09 16.58
C LEU A 125 -8.03 -31.62 16.58
N GLY A 126 -8.19 -32.27 15.42
CA GLY A 126 -8.10 -33.72 15.30
C GLY A 126 -9.20 -34.43 16.11
N LYS A 127 -8.81 -35.26 17.09
CA LYS A 127 -9.75 -36.02 17.93
C LYS A 127 -10.64 -35.16 18.83
N TYR A 128 -10.32 -33.88 19.01
CA TYR A 128 -11.10 -32.94 19.82
C TYR A 128 -12.19 -32.20 19.02
N GLY A 129 -12.29 -32.48 17.71
CA GLY A 129 -13.32 -31.93 16.83
C GLY A 129 -12.88 -30.64 16.11
N ARG A 130 -13.87 -29.91 15.60
CA ARG A 130 -13.68 -28.62 14.91
C ARG A 130 -14.14 -27.49 15.80
N LEU A 131 -13.43 -26.36 15.76
CA LEU A 131 -13.75 -25.18 16.55
C LEU A 131 -13.88 -23.96 15.65
N PRO A 132 -14.99 -23.19 15.72
CA PRO A 132 -15.13 -21.93 14.99
C PRO A 132 -14.25 -20.84 15.61
N VAL A 133 -13.42 -20.18 14.80
CA VAL A 133 -12.43 -19.19 15.25
C VAL A 133 -12.45 -17.89 14.45
N ALA A 134 -13.13 -17.85 13.31
CA ALA A 134 -13.19 -16.65 12.47
C ALA A 134 -13.78 -15.44 13.23
N GLY A 135 -13.11 -14.31 13.12
CA GLY A 135 -13.48 -13.05 13.78
C GLY A 135 -13.14 -12.98 15.27
N ARG A 136 -12.52 -14.02 15.84
CA ARG A 136 -12.10 -14.08 17.26
C ARG A 136 -10.66 -13.63 17.43
N THR A 137 -10.36 -13.05 18.58
CA THR A 137 -8.97 -12.72 18.96
C THR A 137 -8.20 -13.98 19.34
N LEU A 138 -6.86 -13.94 19.32
CA LEU A 138 -6.06 -15.10 19.71
C LEU A 138 -6.36 -15.58 21.15
N ASP A 139 -6.57 -14.64 22.07
CA ASP A 139 -6.86 -14.93 23.48
C ASP A 139 -8.25 -15.59 23.65
N GLU A 140 -9.24 -15.14 22.87
CA GLU A 140 -10.56 -15.78 22.83
C GLU A 140 -10.45 -17.20 22.29
N ILE A 141 -9.69 -17.40 21.21
CA ILE A 141 -9.50 -18.73 20.61
C ILE A 141 -8.79 -19.65 21.60
N GLU A 142 -7.78 -19.17 22.33
CA GLU A 142 -7.07 -19.94 23.35
C GLU A 142 -8.04 -20.46 24.42
N SER A 143 -8.88 -19.57 24.93
CA SER A 143 -9.91 -19.90 25.92
C SER A 143 -10.92 -20.92 25.37
N MET A 144 -11.34 -20.76 24.11
CA MET A 144 -12.28 -21.68 23.45
C MET A 144 -11.67 -23.07 23.20
N VAL A 145 -10.42 -23.14 22.74
CA VAL A 145 -9.69 -24.40 22.52
C VAL A 145 -9.52 -25.14 23.85
N LYS A 146 -9.13 -24.42 24.90
CA LYS A 146 -9.01 -25.00 26.24
C LYS A 146 -10.33 -25.58 26.74
N ALA A 147 -11.44 -24.85 26.58
CA ALA A 147 -12.77 -25.33 26.97
C ALA A 147 -13.16 -26.61 26.19
N GLN A 148 -12.92 -26.62 24.88
CA GLN A 148 -13.22 -27.76 24.01
C GLN A 148 -12.43 -29.02 24.40
N ILE A 149 -11.14 -28.87 24.73
CA ILE A 149 -10.29 -30.01 25.13
C ILE A 149 -10.64 -30.49 26.53
N THR A 150 -10.96 -29.59 27.46
CA THR A 150 -11.32 -29.91 28.85
C THR A 150 -12.61 -30.74 28.93
N ALA A 151 -13.52 -30.58 27.96
CA ALA A 151 -14.74 -31.38 27.86
C ALA A 151 -14.47 -32.88 27.58
N ILE A 152 -13.31 -33.21 27.02
CA ILE A 152 -12.93 -34.58 26.64
C ILE A 152 -11.85 -35.14 27.58
N VAL A 153 -10.89 -34.30 28.00
CA VAL A 153 -9.77 -34.67 28.87
C VAL A 153 -9.81 -33.77 30.11
N LYS A 154 -9.88 -34.36 31.30
CA LYS A 154 -10.03 -33.61 32.56
C LYS A 154 -8.87 -32.66 32.87
N ASP A 155 -7.69 -32.93 32.32
CA ASP A 155 -6.49 -32.11 32.48
C ASP A 155 -5.96 -31.69 31.11
N ALA A 156 -6.44 -30.54 30.63
CA ALA A 156 -6.03 -29.97 29.35
C ALA A 156 -4.70 -29.19 29.44
N GLY A 157 -4.25 -28.86 30.66
CA GLY A 157 -3.15 -27.91 30.87
C GLY A 157 -3.39 -26.52 30.26
N PRO A 158 -2.38 -25.64 30.32
CA PRO A 158 -2.31 -24.43 29.50
C PRO A 158 -2.07 -24.77 28.03
N ILE A 159 -2.81 -24.12 27.12
CA ILE A 159 -2.65 -24.23 25.67
C ILE A 159 -2.30 -22.86 25.17
N THR A 160 -1.33 -22.75 24.27
CA THR A 160 -0.90 -21.49 23.67
C THR A 160 -1.24 -21.49 22.19
N ILE A 161 -1.76 -20.36 21.72
CA ILE A 161 -2.07 -20.15 20.30
C ILE A 161 -1.21 -19.03 19.74
N ARG A 162 -0.58 -19.31 18.60
CA ARG A 162 0.27 -18.33 17.90
C ARG A 162 -0.14 -18.23 16.45
N LEU A 163 -0.19 -17.02 15.91
CA LEU A 163 -0.31 -16.82 14.47
C LEU A 163 1.06 -17.11 13.82
N VAL A 164 1.12 -18.11 12.94
CA VAL A 164 2.34 -18.46 12.20
C VAL A 164 2.40 -17.69 10.90
N ASN A 165 1.31 -17.71 10.15
CA ASN A 165 1.24 -17.07 8.85
C ASN A 165 -0.09 -16.35 8.70
N ARG A 166 -0.02 -15.07 8.36
CA ARG A 166 -1.20 -14.26 8.04
C ARG A 166 -1.37 -14.20 6.54
N GLN A 167 -2.34 -14.94 6.02
CA GLN A 167 -2.63 -14.96 4.57
C GLN A 167 -3.96 -14.27 4.25
N SER A 168 -4.76 -13.95 5.27
CA SER A 168 -6.07 -13.29 5.10
C SER A 168 -5.97 -11.82 4.66
N LYS A 169 -4.93 -11.11 5.12
CA LYS A 169 -4.73 -9.69 4.84
C LYS A 169 -3.68 -9.50 3.75
N VAL A 170 -4.11 -8.93 2.63
CA VAL A 170 -3.25 -8.66 1.46
C VAL A 170 -3.47 -7.25 0.93
N PHE A 171 -2.47 -6.73 0.23
CA PHE A 171 -2.59 -5.57 -0.65
C PHE A 171 -2.17 -5.96 -2.08
N TYR A 172 -2.55 -5.13 -3.05
CA TYR A 172 -2.32 -5.41 -4.46
C TYR A 172 -1.42 -4.33 -5.06
N VAL A 173 -0.42 -4.73 -5.83
CA VAL A 173 0.40 -3.83 -6.63
C VAL A 173 0.20 -4.17 -8.10
N VAL A 174 -0.30 -3.20 -8.85
CA VAL A 174 -0.75 -3.40 -10.23
C VAL A 174 -0.26 -2.28 -11.15
N GLY A 175 -0.06 -2.62 -12.42
CA GLY A 175 0.44 -1.72 -13.44
C GLY A 175 1.94 -1.88 -13.67
N GLU A 176 2.64 -0.77 -13.91
CA GLU A 176 4.01 -0.73 -14.40
C GLU A 176 5.06 -0.90 -13.28
N VAL A 177 5.18 -2.11 -12.77
CA VAL A 177 6.21 -2.56 -11.83
C VAL A 177 6.92 -3.80 -12.38
N ASN A 178 8.04 -4.21 -11.77
CA ASN A 178 8.79 -5.38 -12.24
C ASN A 178 8.07 -6.70 -11.93
N ALA A 179 7.37 -6.79 -10.80
CA ALA A 179 6.61 -7.96 -10.38
C ALA A 179 5.22 -7.54 -9.84
N PRO A 180 4.23 -7.28 -10.72
CA PRO A 180 2.87 -6.98 -10.29
C PRO A 180 2.23 -8.22 -9.65
N GLY A 181 1.42 -8.03 -8.61
CA GLY A 181 0.82 -9.14 -7.89
C GLY A 181 0.18 -8.78 -6.56
N THR A 182 -0.12 -9.82 -5.80
CA THR A 182 -0.71 -9.76 -4.46
C THR A 182 0.38 -10.01 -3.42
N PHE A 183 0.38 -9.20 -2.37
CA PHE A 183 1.40 -9.25 -1.32
C PHE A 183 0.76 -9.34 0.07
N PRO A 184 1.33 -10.13 1.00
CA PRO A 184 0.82 -10.24 2.35
C PRO A 184 1.02 -8.93 3.12
N LEU A 185 0.05 -8.57 3.97
CA LEU A 185 0.10 -7.38 4.81
C LEU A 185 0.35 -7.78 6.27
N THR A 186 1.51 -7.40 6.82
CA THR A 186 1.85 -7.62 8.24
C THR A 186 1.43 -6.46 9.14
N GLY A 187 1.05 -5.32 8.55
CA GLY A 187 0.42 -4.19 9.23
C GLY A 187 1.34 -2.98 9.43
N ARG A 188 2.54 -2.97 8.83
CA ARG A 188 3.49 -1.83 8.92
C ARG A 188 3.98 -1.34 7.56
N GLU A 189 3.53 -1.99 6.50
CA GLU A 189 3.90 -1.70 5.13
C GLU A 189 3.37 -0.34 4.71
N THR A 190 4.21 0.40 4.01
CA THR A 190 3.90 1.68 3.37
C THR A 190 3.81 1.53 1.86
N VAL A 191 3.40 2.59 1.17
CA VAL A 191 3.38 2.61 -0.31
C VAL A 191 4.77 2.32 -0.89
N LEU A 192 5.82 2.90 -0.29
CA LEU A 192 7.19 2.64 -0.73
C LEU A 192 7.56 1.16 -0.56
N ASP A 193 7.24 0.56 0.60
CA ASP A 193 7.49 -0.86 0.86
C ASP A 193 6.81 -1.75 -0.19
N ALA A 194 5.57 -1.44 -0.54
CA ALA A 194 4.82 -2.18 -1.56
C ALA A 194 5.46 -2.11 -2.95
N ILE A 195 5.90 -0.91 -3.38
CA ILE A 195 6.59 -0.75 -4.66
C ILE A 195 7.89 -1.54 -4.68
N LEU A 196 8.63 -1.55 -3.57
CA LEU A 196 9.89 -2.30 -3.46
C LEU A 196 9.65 -3.82 -3.42
N GLN A 197 8.62 -4.29 -2.73
CA GLN A 197 8.23 -5.72 -2.73
C GLN A 197 7.83 -6.20 -4.14
N ALA A 198 7.22 -5.32 -4.94
CA ALA A 198 6.94 -5.56 -6.35
C ALA A 198 8.16 -5.43 -7.28
N GLY A 199 9.37 -5.39 -6.72
CA GLY A 199 10.63 -5.30 -7.47
C GLY A 199 10.96 -3.90 -7.99
N GLY A 200 10.25 -2.87 -7.56
CA GLY A 200 10.42 -1.49 -8.02
C GLY A 200 9.63 -1.16 -9.30
N LEU A 201 9.70 0.11 -9.68
CA LEU A 201 9.08 0.63 -10.90
C LEU A 201 9.85 0.16 -12.14
N ASN A 202 9.14 -0.22 -13.20
CA ASN A 202 9.77 -0.55 -14.48
C ASN A 202 10.05 0.71 -15.34
N ASP A 203 10.69 0.56 -16.50
CA ASP A 203 11.04 1.69 -17.38
C ASP A 203 9.83 2.42 -17.98
N LYS A 204 8.68 1.75 -18.06
CA LYS A 204 7.43 2.29 -18.59
C LYS A 204 6.61 3.00 -17.51
N ALA A 205 6.99 2.94 -16.24
CA ALA A 205 6.21 3.45 -15.11
C ALA A 205 6.17 4.97 -14.97
N SER A 206 4.98 5.56 -14.85
CA SER A 206 4.84 6.98 -14.54
C SER A 206 5.12 7.25 -13.07
N ARG A 207 6.09 8.14 -12.79
CA ARG A 207 6.51 8.50 -11.42
C ARG A 207 5.65 9.59 -10.78
N THR A 208 4.71 10.18 -11.52
CA THR A 208 3.90 11.35 -11.10
C THR A 208 2.42 11.02 -10.94
N ASN A 209 2.00 9.83 -11.39
CA ASN A 209 0.61 9.42 -11.45
C ASN A 209 0.31 8.18 -10.60
N ILE A 210 1.21 7.85 -9.67
CA ILE A 210 1.01 6.72 -8.75
C ILE A 210 -0.12 7.07 -7.78
N ILE A 211 -1.01 6.11 -7.54
CA ILE A 211 -2.14 6.25 -6.62
C ILE A 211 -2.27 5.03 -5.70
N VAL A 212 -2.86 5.25 -4.53
CA VAL A 212 -3.44 4.18 -3.70
C VAL A 212 -4.96 4.27 -3.81
N ALA A 213 -5.59 3.23 -4.35
CA ALA A 213 -7.03 3.08 -4.37
C ALA A 213 -7.47 2.23 -3.16
N ARG A 214 -8.12 2.85 -2.18
CA ARG A 214 -8.61 2.17 -0.98
C ARG A 214 -10.04 1.69 -1.20
N PRO A 215 -10.35 0.40 -1.03
CA PRO A 215 -11.70 -0.11 -1.21
C PRO A 215 -12.68 0.55 -0.25
N THR A 216 -13.85 0.90 -0.77
CA THR A 216 -14.95 1.45 0.02
C THR A 216 -16.26 0.73 -0.31
N PRO A 217 -17.19 0.60 0.67
CA PRO A 217 -18.49 -0.04 0.44
C PRO A 217 -19.27 0.58 -0.73
N PRO A 218 -20.16 -0.19 -1.40
CA PRO A 218 -21.05 0.37 -2.42
C PRO A 218 -21.83 1.57 -1.89
N GLY A 219 -21.96 2.63 -2.70
CA GLY A 219 -22.67 3.86 -2.32
C GLY A 219 -21.88 4.87 -1.47
N SER A 220 -20.69 4.50 -0.98
CA SER A 220 -19.80 5.43 -0.29
C SER A 220 -18.86 6.16 -1.26
N CYS A 221 -18.29 7.28 -0.80
CA CYS A 221 -17.27 8.02 -1.56
C CYS A 221 -16.07 7.11 -1.90
N ARG A 222 -15.55 7.25 -3.11
CA ARG A 222 -14.34 6.54 -3.54
C ARG A 222 -13.11 7.24 -2.98
N ILE A 223 -12.18 6.46 -2.43
CA ILE A 223 -10.94 6.97 -1.86
C ILE A 223 -9.79 6.66 -2.82
N VAL A 224 -9.23 7.72 -3.42
CA VAL A 224 -8.04 7.67 -4.27
C VAL A 224 -7.01 8.60 -3.68
N LEU A 225 -5.92 8.05 -3.15
CA LEU A 225 -4.85 8.80 -2.50
C LEU A 225 -3.70 9.02 -3.50
N PRO A 226 -3.28 10.27 -3.75
CA PRO A 226 -2.13 10.57 -4.60
C PRO A 226 -0.81 10.19 -3.93
N VAL A 227 0.14 9.66 -4.69
CA VAL A 227 1.48 9.30 -4.19
C VAL A 227 2.55 10.16 -4.87
N CYS A 228 3.25 10.96 -4.07
CA CYS A 228 4.34 11.84 -4.51
C CYS A 228 5.67 11.07 -4.47
N PHE A 229 5.83 10.11 -5.38
CA PHE A 229 6.93 9.14 -5.32
C PHE A 229 8.32 9.76 -5.40
N LYS A 230 8.49 10.84 -6.19
CA LYS A 230 9.79 11.50 -6.31
C LYS A 230 10.20 12.17 -5.00
N GLU A 231 9.24 12.80 -4.35
CA GLU A 231 9.40 13.52 -3.09
C GLU A 231 9.69 12.52 -1.96
N ILE A 232 8.99 11.39 -1.93
CA ILE A 232 9.26 10.27 -1.00
C ILE A 232 10.71 9.78 -1.16
N VAL A 233 11.16 9.48 -2.39
CA VAL A 233 12.45 8.82 -2.62
C VAL A 233 13.64 9.78 -2.58
N GLN A 234 13.48 11.01 -3.10
CA GLN A 234 14.60 11.96 -3.26
C GLN A 234 14.71 12.96 -2.11
N LEU A 235 13.58 13.31 -1.48
CA LEU A 235 13.54 14.33 -0.43
C LEU A 235 13.19 13.74 0.94
N GLY A 236 12.82 12.46 1.01
CA GLY A 236 12.38 11.83 2.25
C GLY A 236 11.03 12.36 2.75
N ASP A 237 10.21 12.93 1.87
CA ASP A 237 8.91 13.45 2.24
C ASP A 237 7.90 12.30 2.42
N THR A 238 7.61 11.97 3.67
CA THR A 238 6.70 10.88 4.03
C THR A 238 5.22 11.26 3.99
N THR A 239 4.86 12.49 3.60
CA THR A 239 3.46 13.00 3.64
C THR A 239 2.48 12.15 2.83
N THR A 240 2.95 11.56 1.72
CA THR A 240 2.15 10.67 0.87
C THR A 240 2.65 9.23 0.88
N ASN A 241 3.60 8.89 1.77
CA ASN A 241 3.97 7.52 2.04
C ASN A 241 3.02 6.89 3.08
N TYR A 242 1.79 6.64 2.63
CA TYR A 242 0.71 6.10 3.46
C TYR A 242 1.04 4.68 3.94
N GLN A 243 0.63 4.35 5.17
CA GLN A 243 0.54 2.97 5.62
C GLN A 243 -0.62 2.28 4.88
N LEU A 244 -0.34 1.09 4.35
CA LEU A 244 -1.31 0.33 3.58
C LEU A 244 -2.30 -0.37 4.51
N ALA A 245 -3.54 -0.44 4.05
CA ALA A 245 -4.63 -1.15 4.69
C ALA A 245 -4.98 -2.42 3.91
N PRO A 246 -5.65 -3.40 4.55
CA PRO A 246 -6.14 -4.58 3.85
C PRO A 246 -6.98 -4.24 2.63
N GLY A 247 -6.64 -4.84 1.49
CA GLY A 247 -7.33 -4.66 0.23
C GLY A 247 -6.97 -3.40 -0.55
N ASP A 248 -6.05 -2.56 -0.05
CA ASP A 248 -5.53 -1.41 -0.82
C ASP A 248 -4.91 -1.87 -2.14
N ARG A 249 -5.06 -1.04 -3.18
CA ARG A 249 -4.44 -1.25 -4.49
C ARG A 249 -3.50 -0.11 -4.81
N VAL A 250 -2.21 -0.40 -4.88
CA VAL A 250 -1.20 0.53 -5.38
C VAL A 250 -1.18 0.39 -6.90
N PHE A 251 -1.65 1.42 -7.60
CA PHE A 251 -1.74 1.42 -9.06
C PHE A 251 -0.68 2.34 -9.65
N ILE A 252 0.17 1.77 -10.50
CA ILE A 252 1.27 2.45 -11.17
C ILE A 252 0.94 2.50 -12.67
N PRO A 253 0.52 3.66 -13.20
CA PRO A 253 0.22 3.77 -14.62
C PRO A 253 1.49 3.78 -15.48
N ALA A 254 1.33 3.51 -16.77
CA ALA A 254 2.33 3.75 -17.78
C ALA A 254 2.57 5.25 -18.02
N LYS A 255 3.79 5.58 -18.44
CA LYS A 255 4.18 6.92 -18.89
C LYS A 255 3.43 7.24 -20.18
N ASP A 256 2.51 8.18 -20.09
CA ASP A 256 1.87 8.76 -21.26
C ASP A 256 2.74 9.91 -21.75
N PHE A 257 3.50 9.73 -22.85
CA PHE A 257 4.42 10.77 -23.36
C PHE A 257 3.75 12.14 -23.51
N TRP A 258 2.51 12.17 -24.01
CA TRP A 258 1.73 13.39 -24.20
C TRP A 258 1.16 13.96 -22.89
N LYS A 259 0.81 13.13 -21.91
CA LYS A 259 0.21 13.60 -20.64
C LYS A 259 1.26 13.88 -19.55
N ASP A 260 2.42 13.23 -19.59
CA ASP A 260 3.50 13.42 -18.61
C ASP A 260 4.46 14.55 -18.99
N LYS A 261 4.53 14.93 -20.28
CA LYS A 261 5.37 16.05 -20.76
C LYS A 261 4.59 17.29 -21.20
N SER A 262 3.26 17.23 -21.31
CA SER A 262 2.49 18.41 -21.70
C SER A 262 2.43 19.42 -20.56
N PRO A 263 2.81 20.70 -20.78
CA PRO A 263 2.64 21.76 -19.80
C PRO A 263 1.16 22.06 -19.46
N ILE A 264 0.21 21.50 -20.22
CA ILE A 264 -1.25 21.67 -20.05
C ILE A 264 -1.90 20.41 -19.45
N ALA A 265 -1.21 19.27 -19.45
CA ALA A 265 -1.76 18.03 -18.93
C ALA A 265 -1.70 18.04 -17.40
N GLN A 266 -2.76 18.60 -16.81
CA GLN A 266 -3.15 18.46 -15.40
C GLN A 266 -1.93 18.49 -14.49
N GLY A 267 -1.52 19.72 -14.15
CA GLY A 267 -0.38 20.00 -13.29
C GLY A 267 -0.27 18.99 -12.14
N PRO A 268 0.96 18.64 -11.73
CA PRO A 268 1.16 17.61 -10.72
C PRO A 268 0.26 17.92 -9.51
N ASN A 269 -0.31 16.88 -8.89
CA ASN A 269 -1.27 17.07 -7.81
C ASN A 269 -0.72 18.16 -6.86
N PRO A 270 -1.52 19.18 -6.50
CA PRO A 270 -1.06 20.30 -5.67
C PRO A 270 -0.36 19.86 -4.37
N LEU A 271 -0.68 18.68 -3.84
CA LEU A 271 0.02 18.05 -2.72
C LEU A 271 1.50 17.73 -3.03
N CYS A 272 1.80 17.23 -4.23
CA CYS A 272 3.16 16.87 -4.65
C CYS A 272 3.99 18.07 -5.14
N CYS A 273 3.35 19.22 -5.33
CA CYS A 273 3.99 20.43 -5.87
C CYS A 273 4.44 21.42 -4.80
N LYS A 274 4.35 21.07 -3.51
CA LYS A 274 4.73 21.99 -2.44
C LYS A 274 6.24 22.22 -2.48
N GLU A 275 6.65 23.49 -2.53
CA GLU A 275 8.06 23.86 -2.48
C GLU A 275 8.65 23.41 -1.14
N GLN A 276 9.74 22.65 -1.20
CA GLN A 276 10.45 22.18 -0.02
C GLN A 276 11.75 22.96 0.13
N GLU A 277 11.93 23.59 1.28
CA GLU A 277 13.16 24.31 1.60
C GLU A 277 14.15 23.41 2.31
N ALA A 278 15.42 23.50 1.91
CA ALA A 278 16.49 22.77 2.60
C ALA A 278 16.69 23.32 4.02
N CYS A 279 16.82 22.41 4.99
CA CYS A 279 17.25 22.77 6.34
C CYS A 279 18.63 23.42 6.28
N LYS A 280 18.75 24.67 6.74
CA LYS A 280 20.03 25.41 6.78
C LYS A 280 21.12 24.69 7.57
N ILE A 281 20.71 23.96 8.62
CA ILE A 281 21.57 23.09 9.42
C ILE A 281 20.75 21.82 9.69
N PRO A 282 21.13 20.65 9.16
CA PRO A 282 20.42 19.40 9.43
C PRO A 282 20.67 19.03 10.90
N LYS A 283 19.66 19.19 11.75
CA LYS A 283 19.67 18.63 13.10
C LYS A 283 19.41 17.13 12.99
N VAL A 284 20.46 16.37 12.71
CA VAL A 284 20.37 14.90 12.79
C VAL A 284 20.25 14.57 14.27
N LYS A 285 19.04 14.24 14.72
CA LYS A 285 18.87 13.59 16.02
C LYS A 285 19.68 12.30 15.93
N ASN A 286 20.66 12.07 16.81
CA ASN A 286 21.32 10.77 16.86
C ASN A 286 20.22 9.73 17.19
N TRP A 287 19.89 8.88 16.20
CA TRP A 287 18.91 7.79 16.38
C TRP A 287 19.49 6.63 17.19
N ILE A 288 20.82 6.60 17.31
CA ILE A 288 21.50 5.95 18.41
C ILE A 288 21.17 6.83 19.60
N GLY A 289 20.14 6.45 20.36
CA GLY A 289 19.94 7.05 21.68
C GLY A 289 21.29 7.01 22.38
N ASP A 290 21.66 8.10 23.04
CA ASP A 290 22.69 8.05 24.04
C ASP A 290 22.29 6.91 24.99
N ALA A 291 22.86 5.73 24.80
CA ALA A 291 22.88 4.75 25.87
C ALA A 291 23.48 5.54 27.04
N PRO A 292 22.80 5.61 28.20
CA PRO A 292 23.41 6.27 29.35
C PRO A 292 24.83 5.69 29.47
N PRO A 293 25.87 6.54 29.62
CA PRO A 293 27.24 6.06 29.71
C PRO A 293 27.25 4.94 30.72
N PHE A 294 27.78 3.78 30.34
CA PHE A 294 27.91 2.64 31.23
C PHE A 294 28.64 3.14 32.48
N ASP A 295 27.91 3.29 33.59
CA ASP A 295 28.49 3.65 34.88
C ASP A 295 28.94 2.35 35.54
N PRO A 296 30.26 2.05 35.57
CA PRO A 296 30.76 0.85 36.22
C PRO A 296 30.46 0.81 37.72
N LYS A 297 29.97 1.90 38.33
CA LYS A 297 29.60 1.94 39.76
C LYS A 297 28.19 1.40 40.05
N GLN A 298 27.32 1.24 39.04
CA GLN A 298 25.97 0.71 39.24
C GLN A 298 25.90 -0.83 39.23
N SER A 299 26.90 -1.54 38.68
CA SER A 299 26.97 -3.00 38.74
C SER A 299 27.36 -3.53 40.13
N ASP A 300 28.15 -2.75 40.88
CA ASP A 300 28.71 -3.20 42.16
C ASP A 300 27.71 -3.02 43.31
N GLN A 301 26.83 -2.02 43.26
CA GLN A 301 25.81 -1.81 44.30
C GLN A 301 24.73 -2.89 44.29
N LYS A 302 24.40 -3.45 43.12
CA LYS A 302 23.39 -4.52 42.99
C LYS A 302 23.89 -5.88 43.50
N GLN A 303 25.20 -6.11 43.50
CA GLN A 303 25.81 -7.33 44.09
C GLN A 303 26.02 -7.24 45.61
N SER A 304 26.03 -6.03 46.19
CA SER A 304 26.13 -5.85 47.64
C SER A 304 24.79 -5.95 48.38
N GLU A 305 23.66 -5.66 47.73
CA GLU A 305 22.32 -5.82 48.35
C GLU A 305 21.83 -7.28 48.37
N GLU A 306 22.24 -8.11 47.40
CA GLU A 306 21.83 -9.52 47.32
C GLU A 306 22.59 -10.44 48.32
N LYS A 307 23.66 -9.93 48.97
CA LYS A 307 24.45 -10.65 49.98
C LYS A 307 24.03 -10.42 51.43
N GLN A 308 22.97 -9.64 51.70
CA GLN A 308 22.49 -9.37 53.07
C GLN A 308 21.17 -10.06 53.45
N ILE A 309 20.77 -11.13 52.77
CA ILE A 309 19.71 -12.03 53.26
C ILE A 309 20.37 -13.18 54.02
N SER A 310 20.43 -13.03 55.35
CA SER A 310 20.89 -14.02 56.32
C SER A 310 19.87 -15.19 56.48
N PRO A 311 20.31 -16.36 56.97
CA PRO A 311 19.52 -17.59 56.93
C PRO A 311 18.44 -17.64 58.03
N ILE A 312 17.22 -18.00 57.65
CA ILE A 312 16.13 -18.33 58.58
C ILE A 312 16.46 -19.66 59.28
N SER A 313 16.45 -19.59 60.60
CA SER A 313 16.66 -20.65 61.58
C SER A 313 15.78 -21.86 61.34
N GLN A 314 16.40 -23.05 61.34
CA GLN A 314 15.73 -24.32 61.60
C GLN A 314 15.28 -24.35 63.07
N LYS A 315 13.99 -24.64 63.31
CA LYS A 315 13.48 -25.43 64.45
C LYS A 315 12.02 -25.82 64.20
#